data_AF-J9BU08-F1
#
_entry.id   AF-J9BU08-F1
#
_cell.length_a   1.000
_cell.length_b   1.000
_cell.length_c   1.000
_cell.angle_alpha   90.00
_cell.angle_beta   90.00
_cell.angle_gamma   90.00
#
_symmetry.space_group_name_H-M   'P 1'
#
loop_
_entity.id
_entity.type
_entity.pdbx_description
1 polymer ?
#
loop_
_entity_poly.entity_id
_entity_poly.type
_entity_poly.pdbx_seq_one_letter_code
_entity_poly.pdbx_strand_id
1 'polypeptide(L)'
;MLLGYLLRKQSLSGIARIITVLIWLLLFLLGIDVGGNEKIINGLHTLGLEALIITLAAILGSVIAAWGLWYLLYRRHRKEGAA
;
A
#
# COMPACT_ATOMS: atom_id res chain seq x y z
N MET A 1 -17.15 18.56 -19.96
CA MET A 1 -17.34 19.21 -18.64
C MET A 1 -18.73 18.99 -18.03
N LEU A 2 -19.81 18.84 -18.81
CA LEU A 2 -21.17 18.54 -18.29
C LEU A 2 -21.32 17.14 -17.66
N LEU A 3 -20.64 16.12 -18.21
CA LEU A 3 -20.62 14.75 -17.65
C LEU A 3 -20.05 14.70 -16.21
N GLY A 4 -19.09 15.58 -15.89
CA GLY A 4 -18.48 15.64 -14.56
C GLY A 4 -19.41 16.21 -13.49
N TYR A 5 -20.41 17.01 -13.88
CA TYR A 5 -21.36 17.59 -12.93
C TYR A 5 -22.56 16.66 -12.67
N LEU A 6 -22.96 15.84 -13.66
CA LEU A 6 -24.00 14.82 -13.49
C LEU A 6 -23.55 13.64 -12.62
N LEU A 7 -22.26 13.27 -12.65
CA LEU A 7 -21.72 12.17 -11.87
C LEU A 7 -21.51 12.50 -10.37
N ARG A 8 -21.57 13.78 -9.98
CA ARG A 8 -21.34 14.22 -8.59
C ARG A 8 -22.42 13.76 -7.61
N LYS A 9 -23.61 13.38 -8.10
CA LYS A 9 -24.78 13.07 -7.26
C LYS A 9 -25.39 11.69 -7.49
N GLN A 10 -24.78 10.84 -8.30
CA GLN A 10 -25.16 9.43 -8.36
C GLN A 10 -24.49 8.72 -7.19
N SER A 11 -25.27 8.45 -6.14
CA SER A 11 -24.86 7.55 -5.07
C SER A 11 -24.71 6.15 -5.65
N LEU A 12 -23.53 5.85 -6.17
CA LEU A 12 -23.07 4.53 -6.61
C LEU A 12 -22.93 3.54 -5.43
N SER A 13 -23.81 3.66 -4.42
CA SER A 13 -23.89 2.82 -3.24
C SER A 13 -24.04 1.34 -3.61
N GLY A 14 -24.78 1.04 -4.69
CA GLY A 14 -24.91 -0.31 -5.23
C GLY A 14 -23.63 -0.84 -5.89
N ILE A 15 -22.91 0.00 -6.63
CA ILE A 15 -21.65 -0.39 -7.29
C ILE A 15 -20.58 -0.71 -6.25
N ALA A 16 -20.45 0.11 -5.19
CA ALA A 16 -19.53 -0.17 -4.11
C ALA A 16 -19.81 -1.54 -3.48
N ARG A 17 -21.09 -1.87 -3.25
CA ARG A 17 -21.50 -3.17 -2.69
C ARG A 17 -21.18 -4.34 -3.64
N ILE A 18 -21.40 -4.18 -4.95
CA ILE A 18 -21.05 -5.17 -5.97
C ILE A 18 -19.53 -5.38 -6.02
N ILE A 19 -18.75 -4.29 -6.00
CA ILE A 19 -17.28 -4.35 -5.98
C ILE A 19 -16.79 -5.10 -4.74
N THR A 20 -17.34 -4.80 -3.55
CA THR A 20 -16.96 -5.51 -2.32
C THR A 20 -17.26 -7.01 -2.40
N VAL A 21 -18.42 -7.41 -2.93
CA VAL A 21 -18.76 -8.82 -3.15
C VAL A 21 -17.82 -9.47 -4.16
N LEU A 22 -17.49 -8.79 -5.26
CA LEU A 22 -16.52 -9.27 -6.25
C LEU A 22 -15.13 -9.43 -5.66
N ILE A 23 -14.66 -8.49 -4.85
CA ILE A 23 -13.36 -8.58 -4.14
C ILE A 23 -13.38 -9.79 -3.21
N TRP A 24 -14.44 -9.98 -2.42
CA TRP A 24 -14.58 -11.16 -1.57
C TRP A 24 -14.51 -12.47 -2.36
N LEU A 25 -15.22 -12.55 -3.49
CA LEU A 25 -15.24 -13.74 -4.33
C LEU A 25 -13.88 -13.98 -5.00
N LEU A 26 -13.22 -12.93 -5.49
CA LEU A 26 -11.87 -13.00 -6.04
C LEU A 26 -10.85 -13.44 -4.99
N LEU A 27 -10.90 -12.89 -3.77
CA LEU A 27 -10.03 -13.29 -2.67
C LEU A 27 -10.25 -14.75 -2.27
N PHE A 28 -11.50 -15.20 -2.27
CA PHE A 28 -11.84 -16.59 -2.00
C PHE A 28 -11.29 -17.54 -3.08
N LEU A 29 -11.50 -17.22 -4.36
CA LEU A 29 -10.94 -18.00 -5.48
C LEU A 29 -9.41 -18.01 -5.43
N LEU A 30 -8.79 -16.86 -5.17
CA LEU A 30 -7.34 -16.74 -5.02
C LEU A 30 -6.82 -17.62 -3.88
N GLY A 31 -7.51 -17.63 -2.74
CA GLY A 31 -7.15 -18.48 -1.60
C GLY A 31 -7.17 -19.98 -1.94
N ILE A 32 -8.12 -20.42 -2.76
CA ILE A 32 -8.19 -21.82 -3.22
C ILE A 32 -7.08 -22.13 -4.23
N ASP A 33 -6.86 -21.26 -5.22
CA ASP A 33 -5.85 -21.46 -6.26
C ASP A 33 -4.43 -21.50 -5.68
N VAL A 34 -4.18 -20.64 -4.68
CA VAL A 34 -2.92 -20.58 -3.93
C VAL A 34 -2.79 -21.74 -2.94
N GLY A 35 -3.88 -22.17 -2.29
CA GLY A 35 -3.89 -23.22 -1.27
C GLY A 35 -3.94 -24.65 -1.82
N GLY A 36 -4.35 -24.87 -3.07
CA GLY A 36 -4.45 -26.20 -3.68
C GLY A 36 -3.16 -26.71 -4.32
N ASN A 37 -2.11 -25.89 -4.40
CA ASN A 37 -0.91 -26.19 -5.18
C ASN A 37 0.33 -26.18 -4.28
N GLU A 38 0.89 -27.35 -3.95
CA GLU A 38 2.07 -27.47 -3.08
C GLU A 38 3.28 -26.67 -3.57
N LYS A 39 3.42 -26.47 -4.89
CA LYS A 39 4.46 -25.59 -5.45
C LYS A 39 4.24 -24.12 -5.10
N ILE A 40 2.99 -23.67 -5.09
CA ILE A 40 2.64 -22.31 -4.70
C ILE A 40 2.72 -22.17 -3.18
N ILE A 41 2.29 -23.14 -2.37
CA ILE A 41 2.43 -23.08 -0.90
C ILE A 41 3.89 -23.00 -0.46
N ASN A 42 4.76 -23.83 -1.04
CA ASN A 42 6.19 -23.77 -0.75
C ASN A 42 6.83 -22.47 -1.26
N GLY A 43 6.35 -21.95 -2.40
CA GLY A 43 6.73 -20.64 -2.92
C GLY A 43 6.15 -19.47 -2.10
N LEU A 44 4.98 -19.61 -1.47
CA LEU A 44 4.32 -18.56 -0.71
C LEU A 44 5.07 -18.30 0.59
N HIS A 45 5.65 -19.35 1.18
CA HIS A 45 6.48 -19.18 2.36
C HIS A 45 7.77 -18.41 2.02
N THR A 46 8.43 -18.74 0.91
CA THR A 46 9.64 -18.02 0.46
C THR A 46 9.32 -16.60 0.01
N LEU A 47 8.28 -16.41 -0.81
CA LEU A 47 7.78 -15.09 -1.24
C LEU A 47 7.29 -14.25 -0.06
N GLY A 48 6.66 -14.89 0.93
CA GLY A 48 6.19 -14.23 2.15
C GLY A 48 7.35 -13.73 3.00
N LEU A 49 8.41 -14.54 3.15
CA LEU A 49 9.64 -14.12 3.83
C LEU A 49 10.37 -13.01 3.07
N GLU A 50 10.47 -13.13 1.74
CA GLU A 50 11.09 -12.11 0.89
C GLU A 50 10.33 -10.77 0.96
N ALA A 51 9.00 -10.79 0.88
CA ALA A 51 8.14 -9.62 1.05
C ALA A 51 8.29 -9.01 2.46
N LEU A 52 8.43 -9.84 3.49
CA LEU A 52 8.64 -9.38 4.87
C LEU A 52 9.99 -8.65 4.99
N ILE A 53 11.06 -9.19 4.40
CA ILE A 53 12.37 -8.54 4.39
C ILE A 53 12.30 -7.20 3.62
N ILE A 54 11.66 -7.17 2.46
CA ILE A 54 11.52 -5.95 1.65
C ILE A 54 10.72 -4.87 2.41
N THR A 55 9.62 -5.25 3.05
CA THR A 55 8.80 -4.29 3.82
C THR A 55 9.54 -3.74 5.03
N LEU A 56 10.27 -4.57 5.79
CA LEU A 56 11.12 -4.11 6.89
C LEU A 56 12.23 -3.17 6.39
N ALA A 57 12.90 -3.52 5.29
CA ALA A 57 13.93 -2.68 4.69
C ALA A 57 13.35 -1.33 4.24
N ALA A 58 12.16 -1.33 3.63
CA ALA A 58 11.48 -0.11 3.20
C ALA A 58 11.06 0.79 4.37
N ILE A 59 10.52 0.21 5.45
CA ILE A 59 10.15 0.95 6.67
C ILE A 59 11.39 1.57 7.30
N LEU A 60 12.45 0.78 7.51
CA LEU A 60 13.70 1.26 8.10
C LEU A 60 14.33 2.36 7.22
N GLY A 61 14.37 2.16 5.90
CA GLY A 61 14.86 3.16 4.96
C GLY A 61 14.07 4.47 5.02
N SER A 62 12.73 4.38 5.12
CA SER A 62 11.86 5.55 5.25
C SER A 62 12.11 6.31 6.56
N VAL A 63 12.24 5.61 7.69
CA VAL A 63 12.52 6.22 9.00
C VAL A 63 13.89 6.89 9.01
N ILE A 64 14.93 6.24 8.48
CA ILE A 64 16.28 6.81 8.38
C ILE A 64 16.29 8.06 7.48
N ALA A 65 15.59 8.01 6.35
CA ALA A 65 15.48 9.15 5.44
C ALA A 65 14.74 10.33 6.11
N ALA A 66 13.64 10.06 6.82
CA ALA A 66 12.91 11.08 7.56
C ALA A 66 13.77 11.71 8.67
N TRP A 67 14.54 10.90 9.39
CA TRP A 67 15.47 11.39 10.41
C TRP A 67 16.60 12.23 9.82
N GLY A 68 17.18 11.80 8.70
CA GLY A 68 18.20 12.56 7.96
C GLY A 68 17.67 13.90 7.46
N LEU A 69 16.44 13.92 6.92
CA LEU A 69 15.78 15.14 6.49
C LEU A 69 15.55 16.10 7.67
N TRP A 70 15.07 15.59 8.81
CA TRP A 70 14.86 16.40 10.01
C TRP A 70 16.17 17.01 10.52
N TYR A 71 17.25 16.22 10.57
CA TYR A 71 18.56 16.70 10.97
C TYR A 71 19.10 17.78 10.03
N LEU A 72 18.96 17.60 8.72
CA LEU A 72 19.43 18.55 7.71
C LEU A 72 18.63 19.86 7.75
N LEU A 73 17.31 19.78 7.92
CA LEU A 73 16.44 20.95 8.06
C LEU A 73 16.71 21.71 9.37
N TYR A 74 16.90 21.01 10.48
CA TYR A 74 17.27 21.62 11.76
C TYR A 74 18.62 22.34 11.69
N ARG A 75 19.60 21.74 10.98
CA ARG A 75 20.90 22.35 10.74
C ARG A 75 20.81 23.57 9.80
N ARG A 76 19.83 23.61 8.90
CA ARG A 76 19.56 24.77 8.02
C ARG A 76 18.93 25.93 8.80
N HIS A 77 17.93 25.66 9.63
CA HIS A 77 17.31 26.69 10.48
C HIS A 77 18.29 27.34 11.47
N ARG A 78 19.28 26.60 12.00
CA ARG A 78 20.33 27.20 12.85
C ARG A 78 21.30 28.12 12.09
N LYS A 79 21.43 28.01 10.78
CA LYS A 79 22.29 28.89 9.97
C LYS A 79 21.61 30.19 9.57
N GLU A 80 20.29 30.20 9.45
CA GLU A 80 19.51 31.40 9.11
C GLU A 80 19.26 32.32 10.32
N GLY A 81 19.27 31.79 11.56
CA GLY A 81 19.19 32.60 12.79
C GLY A 81 20.51 33.20 13.28
N ALA A 82 21.61 32.99 12.56
CA ALA A 82 22.95 33.49 12.91
C ALA A 82 23.53 34.44 11.84
N ALA A 83 22.70 34.89 10.89
CA ALA A 83 23.03 35.87 9.85
C ALA A 83 22.29 37.18 10.10
#